data_AF-A0A968N0Y1-F1
#
_entry.id   AF-A0A968N0Y1-F1
#
_cell.length_a   1.000
_cell.length_b   1.000
_cell.length_c   1.000
_cell.angle_alpha   90.00
_cell.angle_beta   90.00
_cell.angle_gamma   90.00
#
_symmetry.space_group_name_H-M   'P 1'
#
loop_
_entity.id
_entity.type
_entity.pdbx_description
1 polymer ?
#
loop_
_entity_poly.entity_id
_entity_poly.type
_entity_poly.pdbx_seq_one_letter_code
_entity_poly.pdbx_strand_id
1 'polypeptide(L)'
;MQKYWMDSPTIFSLLQEFLGTKTGFSEQYKVTATTGMRGIGDSSEQIKAGHLVRQTRPLDRAREISPDLVAAAEQSYQNCRQALQARCYSLASLGLSC
;
A
#
# COMPACT_ATOMS: atom_id res chain seq x y z
N MET A 1 -16.35 11.14 5.11
CA MET A 1 -15.37 10.35 4.32
C MET A 1 -14.39 9.71 5.29
N GLN A 2 -14.61 8.44 5.66
CA GLN A 2 -13.84 7.77 6.71
C GLN A 2 -12.52 7.24 6.11
N LYS A 3 -11.41 7.86 6.53
CA LYS A 3 -10.07 7.63 5.98
C LYS A 3 -9.43 6.42 6.67
N TYR A 4 -9.95 5.21 6.43
CA TYR A 4 -9.34 3.98 6.95
C TYR A 4 -8.13 3.57 6.12
N TRP A 5 -6.99 4.22 6.34
CA TRP A 5 -5.70 3.60 6.05
C TRP A 5 -5.32 2.88 7.34
N MET A 6 -5.04 1.58 7.28
CA MET A 6 -4.38 0.93 8.41
C MET A 6 -3.04 1.63 8.65
N ASP A 7 -2.73 1.92 9.91
CA ASP A 7 -1.44 2.47 10.29
C ASP A 7 -0.33 1.45 9.98
N SER A 8 0.83 1.94 9.54
CA SER A 8 1.98 1.12 9.12
C SER A 8 2.35 0.00 10.10
N PRO A 9 2.32 0.19 11.44
CA PRO A 9 2.64 -0.89 12.39
C PRO A 9 1.77 -2.13 12.22
N THR A 10 0.46 -1.95 12.03
CA THR A 10 -0.48 -3.06 11.88
C THR A 10 -0.20 -3.85 10.61
N ILE A 11 0.07 -3.15 9.51
CA ILE A 11 0.44 -3.78 8.23
C ILE A 11 1.76 -4.53 8.36
N PHE A 12 2.76 -3.96 9.03
CA PHE A 12 4.06 -4.60 9.23
C PHE A 12 3.95 -5.88 10.05
N SER A 13 3.14 -5.90 11.10
CA SER A 13 2.89 -7.12 11.88
C SER A 13 2.23 -8.21 11.05
N LEU A 14 1.19 -7.87 10.27
CA LEU A 14 0.51 -8.83 9.39
C LEU A 14 1.45 -9.39 8.33
N LEU A 15 2.27 -8.55 7.70
CA LEU A 15 3.25 -8.98 6.70
C LEU A 15 4.33 -9.87 7.31
N GLN A 16 4.79 -9.56 8.53
CA GLN A 16 5.82 -10.35 9.21
C GLN A 16 5.28 -11.74 9.55
N GLU A 17 4.07 -11.82 10.08
CA GLU A 17 3.39 -13.09 10.36
C GLU A 17 3.22 -13.91 9.09
N PHE A 18 2.70 -13.29 8.02
CA PHE A 18 2.45 -13.96 6.75
C PHE A 18 3.72 -14.47 6.07
N LEU A 19 4.78 -13.65 6.02
CA LEU A 19 6.03 -13.98 5.33
C LEU A 19 7.01 -14.77 6.20
N GLY A 20 6.74 -14.92 7.50
CA GLY A 20 7.61 -15.62 8.45
C GLY A 20 9.00 -14.99 8.58
N THR A 21 9.10 -13.66 8.49
CA THR A 21 10.41 -12.98 8.54
C THR A 21 10.96 -12.94 9.97
N LYS A 22 12.27 -13.19 10.10
CA LYS A 22 12.97 -13.11 11.40
C LYS A 22 13.01 -11.69 11.96
N THR A 23 13.10 -10.70 11.08
CA THR A 23 13.14 -9.28 11.41
C THR A 23 11.85 -8.61 10.96
N GLY A 24 11.34 -7.69 11.77
CA GLY A 24 10.16 -6.89 11.43
C GLY A 24 10.42 -5.86 10.35
N PHE A 25 9.34 -5.34 9.78
CA PHE A 25 9.37 -4.28 8.77
C PHE A 25 9.43 -2.89 9.42
N SER A 26 9.94 -1.93 8.66
CA SER A 26 10.06 -0.54 9.08
C SER A 26 9.81 0.42 7.92
N GLU A 27 9.38 1.65 8.23
CA GLU A 27 9.35 2.78 7.29
C GLU A 27 10.76 3.25 6.92
N GLN A 28 11.76 2.92 7.74
CA GLN A 28 13.17 3.17 7.46
C GLN A 28 13.79 1.94 6.79
N TYR A 29 14.52 2.17 5.71
CA TYR A 29 15.25 1.13 4.99
C TYR A 29 16.75 1.41 5.01
N LYS A 30 17.54 0.34 4.84
CA LYS A 30 19.00 0.43 4.86
C LYS A 30 19.51 1.05 3.57
N VAL A 31 20.27 2.14 3.69
CA VAL A 31 21.07 2.70 2.59
C VAL A 31 22.43 1.99 2.56
N THR A 32 22.85 1.57 1.37
CA THR A 32 24.13 0.89 1.14
C THR A 32 25.06 1.77 0.30
N ALA A 33 26.32 1.37 0.13
CA ALA A 33 27.28 2.11 -0.69
C ALA A 33 26.87 2.25 -2.17
N THR A 34 25.97 1.37 -2.66
CA THR A 34 25.48 1.38 -4.04
C THR A 34 24.10 2.03 -4.19
N THR A 35 23.42 2.36 -3.09
CA THR A 35 22.07 2.96 -3.13
C THR A 35 22.13 4.33 -3.81
N GLY A 36 21.33 4.52 -4.85
CA GLY A 36 21.28 5.78 -5.60
C GLY A 36 22.42 5.96 -6.62
N MET A 37 23.24 4.92 -6.86
CA MET A 37 24.35 4.97 -7.82
C MET A 37 23.85 4.82 -9.25
N ARG A 38 24.25 5.72 -10.14
CA ARG A 38 23.83 5.68 -11.55
C ARG A 38 24.32 4.40 -12.23
N GLY A 39 23.41 3.70 -12.91
CA GLY A 39 23.69 2.43 -13.56
C GLY A 39 23.50 1.20 -12.66
N ILE A 40 23.15 1.38 -11.39
CA ILE A 40 22.83 0.30 -10.44
C ILE A 40 21.46 0.57 -9.82
N GLY A 41 20.42 -0.09 -10.34
CA GLY A 41 19.05 0.03 -9.81
C GLY A 41 18.48 1.44 -9.93
N ASP A 42 17.76 1.87 -8.90
CA ASP A 42 17.14 3.20 -8.82
C ASP A 42 18.17 4.24 -8.34
N SER A 43 18.42 5.26 -9.19
CA SER A 43 19.30 6.39 -8.89
C SER A 43 18.57 7.66 -8.47
N SER A 44 17.26 7.59 -8.22
CA SER A 44 16.45 8.72 -7.78
C SER A 44 16.91 9.23 -6.41
N GLU A 45 16.74 10.53 -6.13
CA GLU A 45 17.09 11.09 -4.83
C GLU A 45 16.21 10.52 -3.70
N GLN A 46 15.00 10.06 -4.03
CA GLN A 46 14.07 9.46 -3.10
C GLN A 46 14.61 8.18 -2.48
N ILE A 47 15.37 7.37 -3.22
CA ILE A 47 15.94 6.12 -2.70
C ILE A 47 17.14 6.35 -1.76
N LYS A 48 17.73 7.56 -1.78
CA LYS A 48 18.83 7.94 -0.90
C LYS A 48 18.33 8.41 0.48
N ALA A 49 17.04 8.67 0.63
CA ALA A 49 16.46 9.23 1.84
C ALA A 49 16.48 8.28 3.04
N GLY A 50 16.66 6.97 2.83
CA GLY A 50 16.65 5.97 3.91
C GLY A 50 15.28 5.75 4.56
N HIS A 51 14.24 6.35 4.01
CA HIS A 51 12.85 6.19 4.43
C HIS A 51 11.91 6.44 3.25
N LEU A 52 10.65 6.02 3.38
CA LEU A 52 9.63 6.26 2.37
C LEU A 52 9.24 7.74 2.33
N VAL A 53 9.71 8.45 1.30
CA VAL A 53 9.38 9.87 1.08
C VAL A 53 7.94 9.99 0.57
N ARG A 54 7.03 10.39 1.47
CA ARG A 54 5.62 10.62 1.12
C ARG A 54 5.47 12.00 0.50
N GLN A 55 5.30 12.05 -0.82
CA GLN A 55 4.91 13.29 -1.48
C GLN A 55 3.42 13.53 -1.22
N THR A 56 3.12 14.41 -0.26
CA THR A 56 1.79 14.97 -0.13
C THR A 56 1.56 15.86 -1.33
N ARG A 57 1.04 15.30 -2.43
CA ARG A 57 0.61 16.14 -3.55
C ARG A 57 -0.51 17.03 -3.01
N PRO A 58 -0.37 18.37 -3.07
CA PRO A 58 -1.53 19.20 -2.86
C PRO A 58 -2.58 18.74 -3.86
N LEU A 59 -3.78 18.43 -3.37
CA LEU A 59 -4.93 18.22 -4.22
C LEU A 59 -5.27 19.59 -4.78
N ASP A 60 -4.45 20.07 -5.72
CA ASP A 60 -4.62 21.35 -6.39
C ASP A 60 -5.94 21.27 -7.13
N ARG A 61 -6.97 21.82 -6.48
CA ARG A 61 -8.38 21.77 -6.87
C ARG A 61 -8.90 20.33 -6.82
N ALA A 62 -9.51 19.98 -5.69
CA ALA A 62 -10.71 19.17 -5.74
C ALA A 62 -11.66 19.86 -6.73
N ARG A 63 -11.59 19.49 -8.02
CA ARG A 63 -12.76 19.62 -8.89
C ARG A 63 -13.86 18.93 -8.12
N GLU A 64 -14.90 19.67 -7.75
CA GLU A 64 -16.07 19.06 -7.13
C GLU A 64 -16.54 17.96 -8.08
N ILE A 65 -16.27 16.72 -7.70
CA ILE A 65 -16.76 15.56 -8.43
C ILE A 65 -18.25 15.51 -8.13
N SER A 66 -19.08 15.36 -9.17
CA SER A 66 -20.53 15.24 -8.97
C SER A 66 -20.83 14.13 -7.96
N PRO A 67 -21.74 14.37 -6.99
CA PRO A 67 -22.15 13.36 -6.02
C PRO A 67 -22.60 12.04 -6.67
N ASP A 68 -23.27 12.13 -7.83
CA ASP A 68 -23.75 10.95 -8.56
C ASP A 68 -22.60 10.09 -9.08
N LEU A 69 -21.50 10.72 -9.52
CA LEU A 69 -20.30 10.00 -9.97
C LEU A 69 -19.57 9.36 -8.79
N VAL A 70 -19.54 10.03 -7.64
CA VAL A 70 -18.98 9.45 -6.40
C VAL A 70 -19.80 8.24 -5.98
N ALA A 71 -21.14 8.35 -5.95
CA ALA A 71 -22.02 7.25 -5.59
C ALA A 71 -21.87 6.05 -6.54
N ALA A 72 -21.82 6.29 -7.86
CA ALA A 72 -21.60 5.24 -8.85
C ALA A 72 -20.22 4.55 -8.70
N ALA A 73 -19.17 5.34 -8.42
CA ALA A 73 -17.83 4.83 -8.17
C ALA A 73 -17.76 4.01 -6.87
N GLU A 74 -18.38 4.49 -5.79
CA GLU A 74 -18.47 3.77 -4.52
C GLU A 74 -19.21 2.44 -4.69
N GLN A 75 -20.34 2.43 -5.40
CA GLN A 75 -21.08 1.19 -5.67
C GLN A 75 -20.22 0.19 -6.45
N SER A 76 -19.53 0.65 -7.50
CA SER A 76 -18.64 -0.20 -8.30
C SER A 76 -17.50 -0.75 -7.46
N TYR A 77 -16.90 0.09 -6.60
CA TYR A 77 -15.86 -0.32 -5.67
C TYR A 77 -16.35 -1.38 -4.68
N GLN A 78 -17.52 -1.19 -4.06
CA GLN A 78 -18.05 -2.16 -3.09
C GLN A 78 -18.33 -3.52 -3.75
N ASN A 79 -18.91 -3.52 -4.96
CA ASN A 79 -19.16 -4.76 -5.71
C ASN A 79 -17.84 -5.52 -5.98
N CYS A 80 -16.82 -4.82 -6.49
CA CYS A 80 -15.51 -5.41 -6.75
C CYS A 80 -14.84 -5.91 -5.47
N ARG A 81 -14.90 -5.13 -4.39
CA ARG A 81 -14.32 -5.48 -3.09
C ARG A 81 -14.96 -6.74 -2.52
N GLN A 82 -16.29 -6.85 -2.55
CA GLN A 82 -17.00 -8.05 -2.08
C GLN A 82 -16.62 -9.29 -2.90
N ALA A 83 -16.57 -9.17 -4.23
CA ALA A 83 -16.16 -10.27 -5.10
C ALA A 83 -14.72 -10.74 -4.83
N LEU A 84 -13.78 -9.79 -4.61
CA LEU A 84 -12.40 -10.10 -4.27
C LEU A 84 -12.29 -10.74 -2.87
N GLN A 85 -12.97 -10.18 -1.88
CA GLN A 85 -12.97 -10.72 -0.51
C GLN A 85 -13.50 -12.16 -0.47
N ALA A 86 -14.62 -12.42 -1.15
CA ALA A 86 -15.18 -13.77 -1.22
C ALA A 86 -14.17 -14.77 -1.80
N ARG A 87 -13.41 -14.38 -2.84
CA ARG A 87 -12.36 -15.22 -3.42
C ARG A 87 -11.20 -15.46 -2.45
N CYS A 88 -10.68 -14.42 -1.80
CA CYS A 88 -9.57 -14.56 -0.85
C CYS A 88 -9.95 -15.46 0.33
N TYR A 89 -11.16 -15.32 0.89
CA TYR A 89 -11.60 -16.17 2.00
C TYR A 89 -11.91 -17.61 1.57
N SER A 90 -12.41 -17.82 0.34
CA SER A 90 -12.63 -19.16 -0.19
C SER A 90 -11.32 -19.95 -0.42
N LEU A 91 -10.23 -19.25 -0.77
CA LEU A 91 -8.90 -19.86 -0.94
C LEU A 91 -8.25 -20.20 0.41
N ALA A 92 -8.41 -19.32 1.41
CA ALA A 92 -7.96 -19.59 2.77
C ALA A 92 -8.61 -20.86 3.37
N SER A 93 -9.88 -21.13 3.06
CA SER A 93 -10.57 -22.36 3.49
C SER A 93 -10.10 -23.65 2.79
N LEU A 94 -9.33 -23.53 1.71
CA LEU A 94 -8.76 -24.65 0.95
C LEU A 94 -7.27 -24.89 1.26
N GLY A 95 -6.71 -24.19 2.26
CA GLY A 95 -5.29 -24.30 2.62
C GLY A 95 -4.32 -23.70 1.60
N LEU A 96 -4.85 -22.93 0.63
CA LEU A 96 -4.05 -22.16 -0.32
C LEU A 96 -4.03 -20.71 0.16
N SER A 97 -2.91 -20.32 0.76
CA SER A 97 -2.69 -18.94 1.20
C SER A 97 -2.54 -18.02 -0.01
N CYS A 98 -3.35 -16.96 -0.09
CA CYS A 98 -2.97 -15.75 -0.82
C CYS A 98 -1.86 -15.03 -0.08
#